data_AF-A0A4U7F0X5-F1
#
_entry.id   AF-A0A4U7F0X5-F1
#
_cell.length_a   1.000
_cell.length_b   1.000
_cell.length_c   1.000
_cell.angle_alpha   90.00
_cell.angle_beta   90.00
_cell.angle_gamma   90.00
#
_symmetry.space_group_name_H-M   'P 1'
#
loop_
_entity.id
_entity.type
_entity.pdbx_description
1 polymer ?
#
loop_
_entity_poly.entity_id
_entity_poly.type
_entity_poly.pdbx_seq_one_letter_code
_entity_poly.pdbx_strand_id
1 'polypeptide(L)'
;DLLDAEFEATEASLAAADVPNIRVEIDRVDERSLGELLYGMEAACVLYGELASVSTFTQPAVEWGKKAARGLLGGGDFPEADAVADKRELRIERS
;
A
#
# COMPACT_ATOMS: atom_id res chain seq x y z
N ASP A 1 -8.58 -4.49 -30.23
CA ASP A 1 -9.78 -3.76 -30.67
C ASP A 1 -10.80 -3.55 -29.55
N LEU A 2 -11.55 -4.56 -29.11
CA LEU A 2 -12.58 -4.34 -28.05
C LEU A 2 -11.96 -3.88 -26.72
N LEU A 3 -10.95 -4.58 -26.22
CA LEU A 3 -10.30 -4.24 -24.95
C LEU A 3 -9.63 -2.86 -24.98
N ASP A 4 -9.01 -2.51 -26.11
CA ASP A 4 -8.37 -1.20 -26.27
C ASP A 4 -9.41 -0.07 -26.26
N ALA A 5 -10.55 -0.27 -26.94
CA ALA A 5 -11.66 0.68 -26.93
C ALA A 5 -12.28 0.82 -25.53
N GLU A 6 -12.44 -0.28 -24.78
CA GLU A 6 -12.93 -0.24 -23.40
C GLU A 6 -11.95 0.49 -22.47
N PHE A 7 -10.66 0.27 -22.65
CA PHE A 7 -9.60 0.93 -21.89
C PHE A 7 -9.59 2.45 -22.14
N GLU A 8 -9.55 2.87 -23.41
CA GLU A 8 -9.59 4.28 -23.80
C GLU A 8 -10.87 4.97 -23.32
N ALA A 9 -12.03 4.31 -23.45
CA ALA A 9 -13.29 4.85 -22.97
C ALA A 9 -13.29 5.04 -21.45
N THR A 10 -12.71 4.10 -20.71
CA THR A 10 -12.62 4.19 -19.23
C THR A 10 -11.70 5.32 -18.81
N GLU A 11 -10.51 5.42 -19.41
CA GLU A 11 -9.55 6.51 -19.15
C GLU A 11 -10.18 7.88 -19.42
N ALA A 12 -10.86 8.02 -20.55
CA ALA A 12 -11.59 9.24 -20.91
C ALA A 12 -12.73 9.55 -19.93
N SER A 13 -13.45 8.53 -19.44
CA SER A 13 -14.56 8.72 -18.50
C SER A 13 -14.09 9.23 -17.13
N LEU A 14 -12.93 8.77 -16.65
CA LEU A 14 -12.32 9.26 -15.41
C LEU A 14 -11.89 10.72 -15.55
N ALA A 15 -11.21 11.05 -16.66
CA ALA A 15 -10.82 12.42 -16.94
C ALA A 15 -12.04 13.36 -17.06
N ALA A 16 -13.11 12.92 -17.73
CA ALA A 16 -14.35 13.69 -17.86
C ALA A 16 -15.10 13.89 -16.53
N ALA A 17 -14.86 13.02 -15.54
CA ALA A 17 -15.40 13.13 -14.19
C ALA A 17 -14.46 13.87 -13.21
N ASP A 18 -13.44 14.56 -13.72
CA ASP A 18 -12.39 15.23 -12.93
C ASP A 18 -11.68 14.29 -11.93
N VAL A 19 -11.58 13.00 -12.27
CA VAL A 19 -10.82 11.99 -11.52
C VAL A 19 -9.43 11.84 -12.14
N PRO A 20 -8.35 12.27 -11.43
CA PRO A 20 -6.99 12.12 -11.93
C PRO A 20 -6.64 10.66 -12.18
N ASN A 21 -6.03 10.39 -13.34
CA ASN A 21 -5.57 9.06 -13.71
C ASN A 21 -4.18 9.16 -14.39
N ILE A 22 -3.44 8.05 -14.31
CA ILE A 22 -2.10 7.91 -14.89
C ILE A 22 -2.08 6.57 -15.64
N ARG A 23 -1.56 6.58 -16.86
CA ARG A 23 -1.29 5.39 -17.65
C ARG A 23 0.19 5.00 -17.52
N VAL A 24 0.45 3.72 -17.27
CA VAL A 24 1.79 3.13 -17.28
C VAL A 24 1.78 1.97 -18.28
N GLU A 25 2.61 2.05 -19.31
CA GLU A 25 2.68 1.07 -20.39
C GLU A 25 4.03 0.36 -20.40
N ILE A 26 4.00 -0.93 -20.74
CA ILE A 26 5.19 -1.74 -21.00
C ILE A 26 5.07 -2.36 -22.39
N ASP A 27 6.19 -2.52 -23.09
CA ASP A 27 6.19 -2.99 -24.48
C ASP A 27 5.61 -4.41 -24.63
N ARG A 28 5.88 -5.29 -23.65
CA ARG A 28 5.36 -6.65 -23.58
C ARG A 28 5.49 -7.21 -22.16
N VAL A 29 4.77 -8.28 -21.86
CA VAL A 29 4.91 -9.00 -20.60
C VAL A 29 6.06 -10.00 -20.71
N ASP A 30 7.27 -9.52 -20.46
CA ASP A 30 8.50 -10.34 -20.41
C ASP A 30 9.40 -9.92 -19.24
N GLU A 31 10.47 -10.69 -18.98
CA GLU A 31 11.34 -10.49 -17.83
C GLU A 31 11.99 -9.10 -17.82
N ARG A 32 12.33 -8.60 -19.01
CA ARG A 32 12.96 -7.28 -19.14
C ARG A 32 11.99 -6.16 -18.81
N SER A 33 10.82 -6.15 -19.45
CA SER A 33 9.83 -5.07 -19.28
C SER A 33 9.25 -5.08 -17.87
N LEU A 34 9.06 -6.27 -17.29
CA LEU A 34 8.67 -6.41 -15.88
C LEU A 34 9.76 -5.89 -14.94
N GLY A 35 11.04 -6.18 -15.22
CA GLY A 35 12.16 -5.64 -14.44
C GLY A 35 12.21 -4.11 -14.47
N GLU A 36 12.03 -3.51 -15.64
CA GLU A 36 11.98 -2.05 -15.83
C GLU A 36 10.79 -1.44 -15.09
N LEU A 37 9.59 -2.05 -15.17
CA LEU A 37 8.41 -1.61 -14.43
C LEU A 37 8.62 -1.67 -12.92
N LEU A 38 9.08 -2.81 -12.39
CA LEU A 38 9.30 -2.98 -10.96
C LEU A 38 10.32 -1.98 -10.42
N TYR A 39 11.47 -1.87 -11.07
CA TYR A 39 12.51 -0.93 -10.65
C TYR A 39 12.03 0.52 -10.76
N GLY A 40 11.28 0.87 -11.81
CA GLY A 40 10.68 2.18 -11.98
C GLY A 40 9.71 2.53 -10.84
N MET A 41 8.87 1.58 -10.43
CA MET A 41 7.94 1.76 -9.32
C MET A 41 8.66 1.82 -7.96
N GLU A 42 9.72 1.04 -7.75
CA GLU A 42 10.58 1.14 -6.57
C GLU A 42 11.24 2.52 -6.46
N ALA A 43 11.83 3.01 -7.55
CA ALA A 43 12.44 4.33 -7.60
C ALA A 43 11.41 5.45 -7.36
N ALA A 44 10.22 5.35 -8.00
CA ALA A 44 9.13 6.30 -7.79
C ALA A 44 8.65 6.31 -6.33
N CYS A 45 8.56 5.15 -5.69
CA CYS A 45 8.21 5.03 -4.27
C CYS A 45 9.23 5.73 -3.38
N VAL A 46 10.54 5.52 -3.63
CA VAL A 46 11.61 6.18 -2.87
C VAL A 46 11.55 7.70 -3.04
N LEU A 47 11.41 8.19 -4.27
CA LEU A 47 11.31 9.61 -4.57
C LEU A 47 10.07 10.25 -3.92
N TYR A 48 8.92 9.56 -3.96
CA TYR A 48 7.70 10.05 -3.35
C TYR A 48 7.82 10.13 -1.83
N GLY A 49 8.46 9.16 -1.18
CA GLY A 49 8.66 9.25 0.27
C GLY A 49 9.54 10.42 0.67
N GLU A 50 10.61 10.73 -0.09
CA GLU A 50 11.39 11.95 0.13
C GLU A 50 10.53 13.21 -0.04
N LEU A 51 9.72 13.29 -1.10
CA LEU A 51 8.78 14.40 -1.33
C LEU A 51 7.77 14.55 -0.19
N ALA A 52 7.28 13.44 0.34
CA ALA A 52 6.32 13.38 1.44
C ALA A 52 6.98 13.51 2.83
N SER A 53 8.31 13.59 2.92
CA SER A 53 9.06 13.55 4.17
C SER A 53 8.75 12.30 5.02
N VAL A 54 8.57 11.15 4.36
CA VAL A 54 8.30 9.83 4.95
C VAL A 54 9.48 8.90 4.71
N SER A 55 9.91 8.17 5.74
CA SER A 55 10.95 7.14 5.61
C SER A 55 10.46 5.96 4.75
N THR A 56 11.14 5.67 3.65
CA THR A 56 10.75 4.65 2.66
C THR A 56 11.32 3.26 2.93
N PHE A 57 12.32 3.17 3.80
CA PHE A 57 13.03 1.92 4.10
C PHE A 57 12.75 1.38 5.52
N THR A 58 11.72 1.91 6.19
CA THR A 58 11.33 1.46 7.53
C THR A 58 9.84 1.12 7.59
N GLN A 59 9.46 0.24 8.51
CA GLN A 59 8.09 -0.22 8.70
C GLN A 59 7.74 -0.39 10.18
N PRO A 60 7.84 0.69 10.99
CA PRO A 60 7.73 0.59 12.45
C PRO A 60 6.41 -0.04 12.92
N ALA A 61 5.30 0.26 12.25
CA ALA A 61 3.98 -0.29 12.58
C ALA A 61 3.91 -1.82 12.40
N VAL A 62 4.61 -2.36 11.41
CA VAL A 62 4.64 -3.81 11.15
C VAL A 62 5.38 -4.53 12.28
N GLU A 63 6.55 -4.03 12.67
CA GLU A 63 7.33 -4.63 13.76
C GLU A 63 6.63 -4.47 15.11
N TRP A 64 5.98 -3.32 15.33
CA TRP A 64 5.11 -3.12 16.49
C TRP A 64 4.00 -4.18 16.55
N GLY A 65 3.29 -4.39 15.44
CA GLY A 65 2.20 -5.38 15.34
C GLY A 65 2.68 -6.81 15.57
N LYS A 66 3.86 -7.18 15.06
CA LYS A 66 4.47 -8.49 15.31
C LYS A 66 4.78 -8.72 16.79
N LYS A 67 5.32 -7.71 17.49
CA LYS A 67 5.60 -7.79 18.93
C LYS A 67 4.33 -7.88 19.75
N ALA A 68 3.33 -7.05 19.46
CA ALA A 68 2.02 -7.10 20.09
C ALA A 68 1.39 -8.50 19.95
N ALA A 69 1.33 -9.03 18.73
CA ALA A 69 0.78 -10.36 18.47
C ALA A 69 1.57 -11.45 19.20
N ARG A 70 2.89 -11.38 19.22
CA ARG A 70 3.73 -12.35 19.93
C ARG A 70 3.48 -12.34 21.44
N GLY A 71 3.35 -11.17 22.05
CA GLY A 71 3.04 -11.07 23.49
C GLY A 71 1.65 -11.60 23.82
N LEU A 72 0.64 -11.27 23.02
CA LEU A 72 -0.73 -11.78 23.20
C LEU A 72 -0.82 -13.32 23.07
N LEU A 73 0.06 -13.92 22.28
CA LEU A 73 0.16 -15.38 22.12
C LEU A 73 1.01 -16.05 23.20
N GLY A 74 1.42 -15.33 24.25
CA GLY A 74 2.22 -15.86 25.36
C GLY A 74 3.70 -16.08 25.01
N GLY A 75 4.19 -15.45 23.94
CA GLY A 75 5.56 -15.60 23.45
C GLY A 75 6.62 -14.77 24.19
N GLY A 76 6.26 -14.15 25.31
CA GLY A 76 7.10 -13.29 26.16
C GLY A 76 6.40 -11.99 26.56
N ASP A 77 7.05 -11.17 27.39
CA ASP A 77 6.57 -9.87 27.80
C ASP A 77 6.94 -8.80 26.76
N PHE A 78 5.93 -8.15 26.18
CA PHE A 78 6.08 -7.11 25.18
C PHE A 78 5.21 -5.90 25.54
N PRO A 79 5.78 -4.69 25.70
CA PRO A 79 5.00 -3.47 25.97
C PRO A 79 3.94 -3.20 24.90
N GLU A 80 4.19 -3.61 23.67
CA GLU A 80 3.24 -3.49 22.56
C GLU A 80 1.98 -4.34 22.78
N ALA A 81 2.08 -5.47 23.49
CA ALA A 81 0.93 -6.31 23.82
C ALA A 81 0.06 -5.66 24.92
N ASP A 82 0.69 -5.04 25.93
CA ASP A 82 -0.03 -4.30 26.98
C ASP A 82 -0.84 -3.15 26.39
N ALA A 83 -0.23 -2.39 25.46
CA ALA A 83 -0.88 -1.30 24.76
C ALA A 83 -2.13 -1.71 23.96
N VAL A 84 -2.27 -3.01 23.59
CA VAL A 84 -3.50 -3.50 22.94
C VAL A 84 -4.68 -3.50 23.90
N ALA A 85 -4.46 -3.74 25.19
CA ALA A 85 -5.51 -3.67 26.21
C ALA A 85 -5.95 -2.23 26.48
N ASP A 86 -5.02 -1.28 26.41
CA ASP A 86 -5.26 0.13 26.73
C ASP A 86 -5.83 0.96 25.57
N LYS A 87 -6.03 0.35 24.40
CA LYS A 87 -6.52 1.07 23.22
C LYS A 87 -7.94 1.58 23.44
N ARG A 88 -8.21 2.79 22.92
CA ARG A 88 -9.57 3.31 22.88
C ARG A 88 -10.41 2.48 21.90
N GLU A 89 -11.50 1.91 22.40
CA GLU A 89 -12.41 1.11 21.60
C GLU A 89 -13.81 1.69 21.62
N LEU A 90 -14.44 1.76 20.45
CA LEU A 90 -15.86 2.08 20.30
C LEU A 90 -16.55 0.81 19.80
N ARG A 91 -17.23 0.09 20.70
CA ARG A 91 -17.98 -1.13 20.36
C ARG A 91 -19.45 -0.81 20.20
N ILE A 92 -20.04 -1.31 19.12
CA ILE A 92 -21.50 -1.39 18.97
C ILE A 92 -21.88 -2.85 19.24
N GLU A 93 -22.37 -3.12 20.44
CA GLU A 93 -22.88 -4.45 20.78
C GLU A 93 -24.28 -4.60 20.18
N ARG A 94 -24.51 -5.68 19.43
CA ARG A 94 -25.87 -6.05 19.02
C ARG A 94 -26.54 -6.70 20.23
N SER A 95 -27.66 -6.11 20.65
CA SER A 95 -28.60 -6.67 21.64
C SER A 95 -29.17 -8.01 21.22
#